data_AF-A0A7J6QMQ8-F1
#
_entry.id   AF-A0A7J6QMQ8-F1
#
_cell.length_a   1.000
_cell.length_b   1.000
_cell.length_c   1.000
_cell.angle_alpha   90.00
_cell.angle_beta   90.00
_cell.angle_gamma   90.00
#
_symmetry.space_group_name_H-M   'P 1'
#
loop_
_entity.id
_entity.type
_entity.pdbx_description
1 polymer ?
#
loop_
_entity_poly.entity_id
_entity_poly.type
_entity_poly.pdbx_seq_one_letter_code
_entity_poly.pdbx_strand_id
1 'polypeptide(L)'
;MLVQWDHPEEVPASPTAMPRSTRPPHFVGYFSKEKVDRQFSHILSCIMVLPSFQRHGYGKFLVNLAFELSDRENRHGSAERPFSPSGHVLLHAVWARRILEVLDRTREEEAGRSSVACTVNIASIAHATSVIPSDIWSTLTEAGLLPSQNK
;
A
#
# COMPACT_ATOMS: atom_id res chain seq x y z
N MET A 1 -18.68 -25.07 10.52
CA MET A 1 -18.22 -25.79 9.32
C MET A 1 -16.77 -25.39 9.11
N LEU A 2 -15.83 -26.17 9.66
CA LEU A 2 -14.40 -25.95 9.42
C LEU A 2 -14.13 -26.36 7.98
N VAL A 3 -13.68 -25.43 7.15
CA VAL A 3 -13.27 -25.73 5.78
C VAL A 3 -12.06 -26.65 5.89
N GLN A 4 -12.22 -27.92 5.49
CA GLN A 4 -11.08 -28.79 5.24
C GLN A 4 -10.29 -28.17 4.10
N TRP A 5 -9.05 -27.79 4.39
CA TRP A 5 -8.11 -27.34 3.37
C TRP A 5 -7.49 -28.58 2.75
N ASP A 6 -8.10 -29.10 1.69
CA ASP A 6 -7.50 -30.15 0.90
C ASP A 6 -6.20 -29.62 0.28
N HIS A 7 -5.09 -30.32 0.54
CA HIS A 7 -3.81 -30.00 -0.07
C HIS A 7 -3.95 -30.11 -1.59
N PRO A 8 -3.74 -29.04 -2.37
CA PRO A 8 -3.70 -29.18 -3.82
C PRO A 8 -2.47 -30.02 -4.19
N GLU A 9 -2.66 -30.95 -5.13
CA GLU A 9 -1.58 -31.65 -5.83
C GLU A 9 -0.46 -30.66 -6.21
N GLU A 10 0.78 -31.13 -6.10
CA GLU A 10 1.98 -30.33 -6.37
C GLU A 10 1.87 -29.63 -7.73
N VAL A 11 1.76 -28.30 -7.70
CA VAL A 11 1.84 -27.46 -8.89
C VAL A 11 3.20 -27.71 -9.56
N PRO A 12 3.25 -28.15 -10.83
CA PRO A 12 4.51 -28.45 -11.50
C PRO A 12 5.40 -27.20 -11.53
N ALA A 13 6.69 -27.40 -11.24
CA ALA A 13 7.65 -26.31 -11.14
C ALA A 13 7.78 -25.57 -12.47
N SER A 14 7.48 -24.27 -12.46
CA SER A 14 7.78 -23.38 -13.59
C SER A 14 9.30 -23.36 -13.85
N PRO A 15 9.75 -23.40 -15.11
CA PRO A 15 11.17 -23.43 -15.48
C PRO A 15 11.95 -22.16 -15.07
N THR A 16 11.28 -21.15 -14.51
CA THR A 16 11.87 -19.90 -13.99
C THR A 16 11.87 -19.82 -12.45
N ALA A 17 11.69 -20.94 -11.75
CA ALA A 17 11.58 -20.95 -10.29
C ALA A 17 12.90 -20.54 -9.61
N MET A 18 12.83 -19.47 -8.79
CA MET A 18 13.90 -19.13 -7.84
C MET A 18 14.25 -20.37 -6.99
N PRO A 19 15.53 -20.57 -6.60
CA PRO A 19 15.93 -21.70 -5.79
C PRO A 19 15.09 -21.75 -4.50
N ARG A 20 14.31 -22.83 -4.34
CA ARG A 20 13.50 -23.04 -3.15
C ARG A 20 14.43 -23.15 -1.93
N SER A 21 14.24 -22.27 -0.97
CA SER A 21 14.88 -22.37 0.34
C SER A 21 14.62 -23.76 0.94
N THR A 22 15.66 -24.40 1.48
CA THR A 22 15.55 -25.70 2.17
C THR A 22 14.97 -25.57 3.59
N ARG A 23 14.82 -24.34 4.09
CA ARG A 23 14.22 -24.06 5.40
C ARG A 23 12.71 -23.89 5.28
N PRO A 24 11.93 -24.36 6.26
CA PRO A 24 10.49 -24.14 6.28
C PRO A 24 10.16 -22.64 6.30
N PRO A 25 9.02 -22.23 5.72
CA PRO A 25 8.57 -20.85 5.81
C PRO A 25 8.31 -20.47 7.27
N HIS A 26 8.70 -19.25 7.64
CA HIS A 26 8.48 -18.70 8.97
C HIS A 26 7.41 -17.61 8.91
N PHE A 27 6.41 -17.69 9.77
CA PHE A 27 5.40 -16.65 9.88
C PHE A 27 6.01 -15.38 10.47
N VAL A 28 5.84 -14.25 9.77
CA VAL A 28 6.38 -12.94 10.17
C VAL A 28 5.31 -11.89 10.46
N GLY A 29 4.09 -12.08 9.93
CA GLY A 29 3.02 -11.11 10.02
C GLY A 29 1.89 -11.36 9.01
N TYR A 30 0.82 -10.58 9.10
CA TYR A 30 -0.33 -10.64 8.21
C TYR A 30 -1.01 -9.27 8.08
N PHE A 31 -1.89 -9.14 7.09
CA PHE A 31 -2.96 -8.14 7.12
C PHE A 31 -4.31 -8.84 6.89
N SER A 32 -5.39 -8.25 7.37
CA SER A 32 -6.75 -8.69 7.08
C SER A 32 -7.46 -7.70 6.17
N LYS A 33 -8.39 -8.23 5.37
CA LYS A 33 -9.24 -7.47 4.44
C LYS A 33 -10.64 -8.09 4.46
N GLU A 34 -11.66 -7.26 4.55
CA GLU A 34 -13.03 -7.74 4.47
C GLU A 34 -13.36 -8.28 3.09
N LYS A 35 -14.00 -9.46 3.05
CA LYS A 35 -14.45 -10.08 1.79
C LYS A 35 -15.54 -9.25 1.11
N VAL A 36 -16.48 -8.73 1.90
CA VAL A 36 -17.57 -7.86 1.45
C VAL A 36 -17.56 -6.63 2.34
N ASP A 37 -16.90 -5.60 1.86
CA ASP A 37 -16.94 -4.29 2.49
C ASP A 37 -18.19 -3.55 1.99
N ARG A 38 -19.15 -3.33 2.88
CA ARG A 38 -20.42 -2.67 2.51
C ARG A 38 -20.24 -1.21 2.10
N GLN A 39 -19.14 -0.59 2.52
CA GLN A 39 -18.82 0.80 2.25
C GLN A 39 -17.79 0.94 1.12
N PHE A 40 -17.21 -0.17 0.65
CA PHE A 40 -16.12 -0.22 -0.34
C PHE A 40 -14.99 0.78 -0.04
N SER A 41 -14.74 1.05 1.23
CA SER A 41 -13.88 2.13 1.71
C SER A 41 -12.54 1.65 2.25
N HIS A 42 -12.38 0.34 2.51
CA HIS A 42 -11.18 -0.21 3.14
C HIS A 42 -10.46 -1.25 2.29
N ILE A 43 -9.17 -1.03 2.05
CA ILE A 43 -8.26 -1.99 1.42
C ILE A 43 -7.50 -2.84 2.45
N LEU A 44 -7.48 -2.39 3.71
CA LEU A 44 -6.77 -2.98 4.83
C LEU A 44 -7.54 -2.75 6.12
N SER A 45 -7.88 -3.82 6.85
CA SER A 45 -8.59 -3.76 8.14
C SER A 45 -7.62 -3.81 9.32
N CYS A 46 -6.84 -4.88 9.43
CA CYS A 46 -5.80 -5.02 10.44
C CYS A 46 -4.46 -5.35 9.77
N ILE A 47 -3.37 -4.90 10.37
CA ILE A 47 -2.01 -5.30 9.99
C ILE A 47 -1.20 -5.59 11.25
N MET A 48 -0.45 -6.68 11.20
CA MET A 48 0.43 -7.09 12.28
C MET A 48 1.75 -7.62 11.71
N VAL A 49 2.85 -7.14 12.27
CA VAL A 49 4.17 -7.75 12.14
C VAL A 49 4.60 -8.16 13.53
N LEU A 50 5.01 -9.42 13.67
CA LEU A 50 5.45 -9.97 14.95
C LEU A 50 6.57 -9.10 15.54
N PRO A 51 6.59 -8.84 16.85
CA PRO A 51 7.56 -7.94 17.47
C PRO A 51 9.02 -8.22 17.10
N SER A 52 9.42 -9.49 17.04
CA SER A 52 10.78 -9.93 16.67
C SER A 52 11.18 -9.61 15.23
N PHE A 53 10.20 -9.36 14.34
CA PHE A 53 10.40 -9.09 12.92
C PHE A 53 10.09 -7.63 12.55
N GLN A 54 9.74 -6.78 13.52
CA GLN A 54 9.49 -5.36 13.24
C GLN A 54 10.76 -4.65 12.75
N ARG A 55 10.58 -3.54 12.03
CA ARG A 55 11.67 -2.69 11.47
C ARG A 55 12.55 -3.35 10.39
N HIS A 56 12.20 -4.55 9.91
CA HIS A 56 12.86 -5.22 8.78
C HIS A 56 12.17 -4.99 7.42
N GLY A 57 11.21 -4.06 7.36
CA GLY A 57 10.49 -3.74 6.11
C GLY A 57 9.23 -4.57 5.85
N TYR A 58 8.95 -5.63 6.63
CA TYR A 58 7.76 -6.47 6.43
C TYR A 58 6.44 -5.70 6.50
N GLY A 59 6.33 -4.68 7.37
CA GLY A 59 5.13 -3.84 7.42
C GLY A 59 4.89 -3.09 6.10
N LYS A 60 5.95 -2.49 5.52
CA LYS A 60 5.86 -1.80 4.23
C LYS A 60 5.49 -2.77 3.11
N PHE A 61 6.07 -3.98 3.15
CA PHE A 61 5.74 -5.05 2.22
C PHE A 61 4.26 -5.44 2.30
N LEU A 62 3.73 -5.70 3.49
CA LEU A 62 2.33 -6.08 3.68
C LEU A 62 1.36 -4.98 3.23
N VAL A 63 1.64 -3.71 3.53
CA VAL A 63 0.83 -2.58 3.05
C VAL A 63 0.88 -2.48 1.53
N ASN A 64 2.07 -2.55 0.91
CA ASN A 64 2.18 -2.53 -0.54
C ASN A 64 1.41 -3.69 -1.17
N LEU A 65 1.50 -4.90 -0.62
CA LEU A 65 0.74 -6.06 -1.10
C LEU A 65 -0.78 -5.81 -1.03
N ALA A 66 -1.28 -5.16 0.02
CA ALA A 66 -2.70 -4.81 0.12
C ALA A 66 -3.14 -3.84 -0.99
N PHE A 67 -2.30 -2.87 -1.36
CA PHE A 67 -2.53 -2.01 -2.53
C PHE A 67 -2.55 -2.83 -3.83
N GLU A 68 -1.52 -3.65 -4.08
CA GLU A 68 -1.44 -4.46 -5.31
C GLU A 68 -2.61 -5.45 -5.49
N LEU A 69 -3.19 -5.94 -4.40
CA LEU A 69 -4.40 -6.77 -4.47
C LEU A 69 -5.64 -5.92 -4.76
N SER A 70 -5.73 -4.74 -4.17
CA SER A 70 -6.88 -3.84 -4.36
C SER A 70 -6.91 -3.27 -5.78
N ASP A 71 -5.75 -2.98 -6.37
CA ASP A 71 -5.62 -2.58 -7.77
C ASP A 71 -6.12 -3.69 -8.72
N ARG A 72 -5.76 -4.95 -8.44
CA ARG A 72 -6.27 -6.11 -9.22
C ARG A 72 -7.77 -6.31 -9.09
N GLU A 73 -8.36 -5.90 -7.96
CA GLU A 73 -9.80 -5.93 -7.73
C GLU A 73 -10.52 -4.67 -8.28
N ASN A 74 -9.79 -3.71 -8.86
CA ASN A 74 -10.29 -2.38 -9.24
C ASN A 74 -10.99 -1.65 -8.06
N ARG A 75 -10.42 -1.78 -6.86
CA ARG A 75 -10.93 -1.16 -5.63
C ARG A 75 -9.93 -0.15 -5.07
N HIS A 76 -10.45 1.00 -4.68
CA HIS A 76 -9.70 2.06 -4.01
C HIS A 76 -10.24 2.20 -2.58
N GLY A 77 -9.37 2.49 -1.61
CA GLY A 77 -9.80 2.65 -0.23
C GLY A 77 -8.63 2.98 0.70
N SER A 78 -8.96 3.26 1.95
CA SER A 78 -8.01 3.54 3.03
C SER A 78 -7.72 2.30 3.87
N ALA A 79 -6.87 2.45 4.87
CA ALA A 79 -6.84 1.54 6.00
C ALA A 79 -7.96 1.88 7.00
N GLU A 80 -8.51 0.88 7.68
CA GLU A 80 -9.52 1.07 8.72
C GLU A 80 -8.92 1.88 9.90
N ARG A 81 -9.71 2.85 10.39
CA ARG A 81 -9.33 3.74 11.50
C ARG A 81 -10.02 3.28 12.79
N PRO A 82 -9.41 3.53 13.98
CA PRO A 82 -8.21 4.31 14.24
C PRO A 82 -6.89 3.54 14.01
N PHE A 83 -5.84 4.25 13.62
CA PHE A 83 -4.50 3.67 13.48
C PHE A 83 -3.79 3.56 14.83
N SER A 84 -2.95 2.53 14.98
CA SER A 84 -1.94 2.52 16.04
C SER A 84 -0.85 3.56 15.73
N PRO A 85 -0.06 4.04 16.72
CA PRO A 85 1.02 5.01 16.46
C PRO A 85 2.02 4.51 15.41
N SER A 86 2.40 3.23 15.47
CA SER A 86 3.28 2.60 14.50
C SER A 86 2.60 2.39 13.13
N GLY A 87 1.30 2.10 13.13
CA GLY A 87 0.48 2.00 11.91
C GLY A 87 0.40 3.32 11.17
N HIS A 88 0.19 4.43 11.88
CA HIS A 88 0.15 5.78 11.30
C HIS A 88 1.46 6.11 10.57
N VAL A 89 2.60 5.96 11.25
CA VAL A 89 3.93 6.19 10.67
C VAL A 89 4.18 5.27 9.47
N LEU A 90 3.78 4.00 9.56
CA LEU A 90 3.94 3.03 8.48
C LEU A 90 3.14 3.43 7.23
N LEU A 91 1.86 3.74 7.39
CA LEU A 91 0.96 4.09 6.30
C LEU A 91 1.39 5.39 5.63
N HIS A 92 1.66 6.44 6.40
CA HIS A 92 2.14 7.72 5.88
C HIS A 92 3.46 7.57 5.12
N ALA A 93 4.40 6.74 5.60
CA ALA A 93 5.64 6.48 4.88
C ALA A 93 5.41 5.75 3.54
N VAL A 94 4.44 4.83 3.47
CA VAL A 94 4.10 4.13 2.22
C VAL A 94 3.38 5.05 1.24
N TRP A 95 2.41 5.83 1.72
CA TRP A 95 1.68 6.81 0.92
C TRP A 95 2.61 7.89 0.39
N ALA A 96 3.47 8.48 1.23
CA ALA A 96 4.44 9.48 0.82
C ALA A 96 5.35 8.96 -0.30
N ARG A 97 5.86 7.72 -0.16
CA ARG A 97 6.67 7.09 -1.21
C ARG A 97 5.90 6.97 -2.53
N ARG A 98 4.67 6.43 -2.50
CA ARG A 98 3.83 6.27 -3.71
C ARG A 98 3.53 7.62 -4.36
N ILE A 99 3.22 8.65 -3.58
CA ILE A 99 2.96 10.01 -4.07
C ILE A 99 4.22 10.58 -4.72
N LEU A 100 5.38 10.48 -4.08
CA LEU A 100 6.65 10.99 -4.62
C LEU A 100 7.04 10.28 -5.93
N GLU A 101 6.82 8.98 -6.04
CA GLU A 101 7.07 8.23 -7.28
C GLU A 101 6.21 8.72 -8.45
N VAL A 102 4.96 9.12 -8.18
CA VAL A 102 4.09 9.73 -9.20
C VAL A 102 4.59 11.13 -9.56
N LEU A 103 4.93 11.95 -8.57
CA LEU A 103 5.41 13.31 -8.80
C LEU A 103 6.73 13.35 -9.59
N ASP A 104 7.66 12.46 -9.27
CA ASP A 104 8.95 12.38 -9.96
C ASP A 104 8.76 11.97 -11.43
N ARG A 105 7.93 10.95 -11.69
CA ARG A 105 7.57 10.54 -13.05
C ARG A 105 6.93 11.69 -13.84
N THR A 106 5.98 12.41 -13.25
CA THR A 106 5.34 13.56 -13.93
C THR A 106 6.34 14.68 -14.22
N ARG A 107 7.32 14.89 -13.33
CA ARG A 107 8.39 15.88 -13.55
C ARG A 107 9.28 15.48 -14.72
N GLU A 108 9.66 14.21 -14.82
CA GLU A 108 10.49 13.70 -15.92
C GLU A 108 9.79 13.81 -17.29
N GLU A 109 8.49 13.49 -17.33
CA GLU A 109 7.69 13.60 -18.55
C GLU A 109 7.55 15.05 -19.05
N GLU A 110 7.45 16.01 -18.13
CA GLU A 110 7.32 17.45 -18.45
C GLU A 110 8.68 18.11 -18.74
N ALA A 111 9.76 17.66 -18.10
CA ALA A 111 11.11 18.17 -18.34
C ALA A 111 11.57 17.96 -19.80
N GLY A 112 11.05 16.93 -20.48
CA GLY A 112 11.27 16.72 -21.91
C GLY A 112 10.45 17.61 -22.85
N ARG A 113 9.47 18.38 -22.32
CA ARG A 113 8.47 19.11 -23.12
C ARG A 113 8.49 20.62 -22.94
N SER A 114 8.85 21.17 -21.78
CA SER A 114 9.02 22.63 -21.57
C SER A 114 9.57 22.99 -20.17
N SER A 115 10.21 24.16 -20.02
CA SER A 115 10.69 24.73 -18.75
C SER A 115 9.57 25.30 -17.85
N VAL A 116 8.34 24.80 -17.97
CA VAL A 116 7.16 25.32 -17.26
C VAL A 116 6.97 24.60 -15.92
N ALA A 117 6.39 25.30 -14.95
CA ALA A 117 6.01 24.71 -13.66
C ALA A 117 5.07 23.51 -13.87
N CYS A 118 5.47 22.33 -13.39
CA CYS A 118 4.65 21.12 -13.43
C CYS A 118 3.48 21.24 -12.43
N THR A 119 2.25 21.22 -12.94
CA THR A 119 1.04 21.25 -12.11
C THR A 119 0.40 19.86 -12.07
N VAL A 120 0.27 19.28 -10.87
CA VAL A 120 -0.40 18.00 -10.65
C VAL A 120 -1.52 18.20 -9.63
N ASN A 121 -2.71 17.68 -9.93
CA ASN A 121 -3.85 17.75 -9.01
C ASN A 121 -3.97 16.44 -8.18
N ILE A 122 -4.65 16.53 -7.04
CA ILE A 122 -4.82 15.39 -6.11
C ILE A 122 -5.57 14.22 -6.76
N ALA A 123 -6.53 14.49 -7.65
CA ALA A 123 -7.29 13.43 -8.32
C ALA A 123 -6.40 12.58 -9.23
N SER A 124 -5.47 13.20 -9.95
CA SER A 124 -4.45 12.51 -10.77
C SER A 124 -3.52 11.65 -9.91
N ILE A 125 -3.10 12.16 -8.74
CA ILE A 125 -2.29 11.38 -7.79
C ILE A 125 -3.11 10.20 -7.24
N ALA A 126 -4.36 10.40 -6.86
CA ALA A 126 -5.24 9.35 -6.35
C ALA A 126 -5.41 8.22 -7.36
N HIS A 127 -5.71 8.58 -8.61
CA HIS A 127 -5.82 7.60 -9.70
C HIS A 127 -4.51 6.85 -9.95
N ALA A 128 -3.35 7.53 -9.86
CA ALA A 128 -2.06 6.92 -10.15
C ALA A 128 -1.47 6.09 -8.99
N THR A 129 -1.89 6.34 -7.75
CA THR A 129 -1.32 5.69 -6.54
C THR A 129 -2.28 4.72 -5.86
N SER A 130 -3.56 4.77 -6.22
CA SER A 130 -4.69 4.14 -5.55
C SER A 130 -4.91 4.57 -4.09
N VAL A 131 -4.23 5.62 -3.65
CA VAL A 131 -4.43 6.24 -2.34
C VAL A 131 -5.60 7.21 -2.44
N ILE A 132 -6.51 7.18 -1.46
CA ILE A 132 -7.67 8.06 -1.49
C ILE A 132 -7.26 9.54 -1.29
N PRO A 133 -8.04 10.50 -1.84
CA PRO A 133 -7.69 11.93 -1.78
C PRO A 133 -7.45 12.47 -0.37
N SER A 134 -8.22 12.00 0.63
CA SER A 134 -8.06 12.45 2.03
C SER A 134 -6.73 12.01 2.63
N ASP A 135 -6.25 10.80 2.30
CA ASP A 135 -4.98 10.29 2.79
C ASP A 135 -3.81 10.98 2.09
N ILE A 136 -3.95 11.31 0.79
CA ILE A 136 -2.98 12.16 0.06
C ILE A 136 -2.88 13.53 0.74
N TRP A 137 -4.02 14.17 1.00
CA TRP A 137 -4.05 15.46 1.68
C TRP A 137 -3.35 15.40 3.05
N SER A 138 -3.71 14.41 3.87
CA SER A 138 -3.12 14.22 5.20
C SER A 138 -1.61 14.01 5.11
N THR A 139 -1.16 13.17 4.17
CA THR A 139 0.26 12.86 3.97
C THR A 139 1.06 14.08 3.55
N LEU A 140 0.56 14.84 2.57
CA LEU A 140 1.24 16.04 2.08
C LEU A 140 1.25 17.17 3.10
N THR A 141 0.19 17.30 3.90
CA THR A 141 0.13 18.27 5.00
C THR A 141 1.16 17.92 6.09
N GLU A 142 1.25 16.65 6.50
CA GLU A 142 2.25 16.20 7.47
C GLU A 142 3.69 16.32 6.96
N ALA A 143 3.90 16.22 5.64
CA ALA A 143 5.19 16.45 5.00
C ALA A 143 5.54 17.95 4.85
N GLY A 144 4.64 18.87 5.22
CA GLY A 144 4.84 20.32 5.07
C GLY A 144 4.75 20.82 3.61
N LEU A 145 4.17 20.02 2.71
CA LEU A 145 4.03 20.36 1.28
C LEU A 145 2.69 21.06 0.97
N LEU A 146 1.69 20.88 1.82
CA LEU A 146 0.41 21.58 1.74
C LEU A 146 0.14 22.37 3.03
N PRO A 147 -0.59 23.49 2.94
CA PRO A 147 -0.97 24.25 4.12
C PRO A 147 -1.85 23.41 5.05
N SER A 148 -1.59 23.48 6.36
CA SER A 148 -2.54 22.98 7.34
C SER A 148 -3.83 23.79 7.22
N GLN A 149 -4.98 23.12 7.03
CA GLN A 149 -6.27 23.77 7.17
C GLN A 149 -6.37 24.29 8.61
N ASN A 150 -6.15 25.59 8.81
CA ASN A 150 -6.45 26.23 10.09
C ASN A 150 -7.94 26.02 10.34
N LYS A 151 -8.25 25.33 11.44
CA LYS A 151 -9.60 25.32 12.01
C LYS A 151 -9.94 26.71 12.53
#